data_AF-A0AAV1YCM3-F1
#
_entry.id   AF-A0AAV1YCM3-F1
#
_cell.length_a   1.000
_cell.length_b   1.000
_cell.length_c   1.000
_cell.angle_alpha   90.00
_cell.angle_beta   90.00
_cell.angle_gamma   90.00
#
_symmetry.space_group_name_H-M   'P 1'
#
loop_
_entity.id
_entity.type
_entity.pdbx_description
1 polymer ?
#
loop_
_entity_poly.entity_id
_entity_poly.type
_entity_poly.pdbx_seq_one_letter_code
_entity_poly.pdbx_strand_id
1 'polypeptide(L)'
;MKNHLCSFNYMAISDTRQRNMPSASERAKGQKLAYPEAIRITNSSNPQFVGEVDDKYQYSCENQDNILQGWIAHYSKQTVGIWMITPSNEFRNGGPVHQDLTSHVGPTLLNVSSSSLFRNLLCIWNNILLIYHYIINLRVILF
;
A
#
# COMPACT_ATOMS: atom_id res chain seq x y z
N MET A 1 -19.23 -17.75 -15.39
CA MET A 1 -18.90 -17.30 -14.02
C MET A 1 -18.51 -15.83 -14.09
N LYS A 2 -19.27 -14.93 -13.46
CA LYS A 2 -18.86 -13.53 -13.34
C LYS A 2 -17.67 -13.50 -12.39
N ASN A 3 -16.50 -13.15 -12.89
CA ASN A 3 -15.34 -12.86 -12.07
C ASN A 3 -15.67 -11.63 -11.23
N HIS A 4 -16.26 -11.84 -10.05
CA HIS A 4 -16.33 -10.85 -8.97
C HIS A 4 -14.94 -10.68 -8.37
N LEU A 5 -13.97 -10.26 -9.19
CA LEU A 5 -12.64 -9.92 -8.71
C LEU A 5 -12.82 -8.66 -7.86
N CYS A 6 -12.97 -8.88 -6.56
CA CYS A 6 -12.96 -7.85 -5.52
C CYS A 6 -11.75 -6.94 -5.75
N SER A 7 -11.98 -5.72 -6.23
CA SER A 7 -10.91 -4.76 -6.42
C SER A 7 -10.97 -3.75 -5.29
N PHE A 8 -10.06 -3.93 -4.34
CA PHE A 8 -9.71 -2.90 -3.37
C PHE A 8 -9.11 -1.72 -4.12
N ASN A 9 -9.87 -0.63 -4.17
CA ASN A 9 -9.57 0.54 -4.99
C ASN A 9 -9.44 1.82 -4.17
N TYR A 10 -9.78 1.79 -2.88
CA TYR A 10 -9.61 2.92 -1.99
C TYR A 10 -8.55 2.59 -0.95
N MET A 11 -7.55 3.45 -0.82
CA MET A 11 -6.46 3.30 0.14
C MET A 11 -6.57 4.38 1.22
N ALA A 12 -6.29 4.01 2.46
CA ALA A 12 -6.23 4.92 3.60
C ALA A 12 -4.99 4.60 4.44
N ILE A 13 -4.03 5.53 4.50
CA ILE A 13 -2.78 5.41 5.29
C ILE A 13 -2.82 6.33 6.52
N SER A 14 -3.58 7.43 6.46
CA SER A 14 -3.80 8.34 7.58
C SER A 14 -5.10 9.11 7.37
N ASP A 15 -5.53 9.87 8.37
CA ASP A 15 -6.73 10.72 8.27
C ASP A 15 -6.66 11.73 7.12
N THR A 16 -5.44 12.18 6.77
CA THR A 16 -5.21 13.17 5.71
C THR A 16 -4.82 12.53 4.37
N ARG A 17 -4.47 11.24 4.35
CA ARG A 17 -3.99 10.54 3.15
C ARG A 17 -4.86 9.33 2.87
N GLN A 18 -5.97 9.61 2.21
CA GLN A 18 -6.91 8.61 1.71
C GLN A 18 -7.31 8.98 0.29
N ARG A 19 -7.34 7.99 -0.61
CA ARG A 19 -7.71 8.23 -2.00
C ARG A 19 -8.12 6.95 -2.71
N ASN A 20 -8.88 7.12 -3.80
CA ASN A 20 -8.96 6.08 -4.81
C ASN A 20 -7.60 5.90 -5.48
N MET A 21 -7.24 4.65 -5.74
CA MET A 21 -5.99 4.27 -6.38
C MET A 21 -6.25 3.79 -7.80
N PRO A 22 -5.36 4.12 -8.75
CA PRO A 22 -5.41 3.53 -10.07
C PRO A 22 -5.20 2.00 -9.97
N SER A 23 -5.65 1.27 -10.97
CA SER A 23 -5.41 -0.17 -11.04
C SER A 23 -3.96 -0.47 -11.43
N ALA A 24 -3.46 -1.65 -11.05
CA ALA A 24 -2.12 -2.09 -11.43
C ALA A 24 -1.95 -2.18 -12.97
N SER A 25 -3.02 -2.47 -13.71
CA SER A 25 -3.00 -2.53 -15.17
C SER A 25 -2.92 -1.14 -15.81
N GLU A 26 -3.54 -0.12 -15.22
CA GLU A 26 -3.40 1.28 -15.64
C GLU A 26 -1.98 1.79 -15.37
N ARG A 27 -1.41 1.49 -14.19
CA ARG A 27 0.00 1.80 -13.91
C ARG A 27 0.94 1.11 -14.90
N ALA A 28 0.71 -0.16 -15.21
CA ALA A 28 1.57 -0.91 -16.14
C ALA A 28 1.58 -0.34 -17.57
N LYS A 29 0.48 0.31 -17.99
CA LYS A 29 0.35 0.99 -19.29
C LYS A 29 0.81 2.45 -19.25
N GLY A 30 1.14 2.98 -18.08
CA GLY A 30 1.58 4.34 -17.89
C GLY A 30 2.96 4.62 -18.51
N GLN A 31 3.27 5.91 -18.66
CA GLN A 31 4.55 6.37 -19.14
C GLN A 31 5.57 6.41 -18.00
N LYS A 32 6.65 5.63 -18.10
CA LYS A 32 7.77 5.73 -17.16
C LYS A 32 8.45 7.08 -17.29
N LEU A 33 8.77 7.71 -16.17
CA LEU A 33 9.51 8.97 -16.11
C LEU A 33 11.01 8.71 -15.98
N ALA A 34 11.79 9.77 -15.72
CA ALA A 34 13.24 9.67 -15.54
C ALA A 34 13.63 8.70 -14.40
N TYR A 35 12.82 8.68 -13.34
CA TYR A 35 12.92 7.71 -12.26
C TYR A 35 12.05 6.49 -12.57
N PRO A 36 12.60 5.26 -12.60
CA PRO A 36 11.86 4.06 -13.00
C PRO A 36 10.71 3.69 -12.06
N GLU A 37 10.74 4.16 -10.82
CA GLU A 37 9.68 4.05 -9.80
C GLU A 37 8.50 5.01 -10.04
N ALA A 38 8.70 6.08 -10.80
CA ALA A 38 7.70 7.10 -11.07
C ALA A 38 7.05 6.85 -12.43
N ILE A 39 5.73 6.66 -12.43
CA ILE A 39 4.96 6.36 -13.63
C ILE A 39 3.84 7.38 -13.75
N ARG A 40 3.78 8.04 -14.91
CA ARG A 40 2.68 8.93 -15.26
C ARG A 40 1.54 8.12 -15.88
N ILE A 41 0.35 8.24 -15.29
CA ILE A 41 -0.85 7.59 -15.81
C ILE A 41 -1.34 8.37 -17.03
N THR A 42 -1.32 7.74 -18.20
CA THR A 42 -1.68 8.37 -19.48
C THR A 42 -3.11 8.06 -19.90
N ASN A 43 -3.63 6.91 -19.48
CA ASN A 43 -4.98 6.45 -19.78
C ASN A 43 -5.56 5.74 -18.56
N SER A 44 -6.70 6.23 -18.08
CA SER A 44 -7.43 5.63 -16.97
C SER A 44 -8.93 5.76 -17.18
N SER A 45 -9.67 4.81 -16.61
CA SER A 45 -11.13 4.85 -16.59
C SER A 45 -11.66 6.01 -15.73
N ASN A 46 -10.87 6.47 -14.75
CA ASN A 46 -11.17 7.66 -13.96
C ASN A 46 -10.35 8.86 -14.50
N PRO A 47 -11.00 9.91 -15.02
CA PRO A 47 -10.30 11.10 -15.53
C PRO A 47 -9.39 11.78 -14.50
N GLN A 48 -9.66 11.64 -13.20
CA GLN A 48 -8.85 12.23 -12.13
C GLN A 48 -7.42 11.68 -12.09
N PHE A 49 -7.20 10.45 -12.55
CA PHE A 49 -5.86 9.84 -12.56
C PHE A 49 -5.08 10.21 -13.82
N VAL A 50 -5.73 10.71 -14.88
CA VAL A 50 -5.06 11.02 -16.14
C VAL A 50 -4.11 12.19 -15.94
N GLY A 51 -2.83 11.98 -16.23
CA GLY A 51 -1.76 12.93 -16.03
C GLY A 51 -1.11 12.89 -14.65
N GLU A 52 -1.69 12.16 -13.69
CA GLU A 52 -1.11 11.94 -12.36
C GLU A 52 0.17 11.13 -12.45
N VAL A 53 1.15 11.45 -11.59
CA VAL A 53 2.36 10.67 -11.41
C VAL A 53 2.20 9.82 -10.16
N ASP A 54 2.21 8.51 -10.34
CA ASP A 54 2.20 7.52 -9.27
C ASP A 54 3.66 7.13 -8.99
N ASP A 55 4.14 7.46 -7.79
CA ASP A 55 5.50 7.16 -7.34
C ASP A 55 5.50 6.24 -6.12
N LYS A 56 6.49 5.34 -6.05
CA LYS A 56 6.61 4.36 -4.97
C LYS A 56 6.72 5.00 -3.59
N TYR A 57 7.44 6.11 -3.49
CA TYR A 57 7.73 6.78 -2.22
C TYR A 57 6.64 7.78 -1.82
N GLN A 58 5.68 8.07 -2.70
CA GLN A 58 4.52 8.92 -2.40
C GLN A 58 3.65 8.35 -1.26
N TYR A 59 3.81 7.07 -0.95
CA TYR A 59 3.11 6.36 0.11
C TYR A 59 4.04 6.01 1.29
N SER A 60 5.18 6.67 1.46
CA SER A 60 5.94 6.54 2.71
C SER A 60 5.22 7.25 3.85
N CYS A 61 5.38 6.75 5.08
CA CYS A 61 4.90 7.40 6.30
C CYS A 61 5.98 7.30 7.38
N GLU A 62 6.03 8.28 8.28
CA GLU A 62 6.91 8.20 9.44
C GLU A 62 6.47 7.07 10.38
N ASN A 63 7.43 6.39 10.98
CA ASN A 63 7.15 5.23 11.82
C ASN A 63 6.23 5.57 13.00
N GLN A 64 6.40 6.75 13.60
CA GLN A 64 5.52 7.22 14.68
C GLN A 64 4.04 7.31 14.27
N ASP A 65 3.75 7.65 13.01
CA ASP A 65 2.40 7.86 12.50
C ASP A 65 1.82 6.62 11.81
N ASN A 66 2.67 5.66 11.44
CA ASN A 66 2.27 4.44 10.75
C ASN A 66 1.68 3.39 11.72
N ILE A 67 0.54 3.74 12.31
CA ILE A 67 -0.23 2.93 13.27
C ILE A 67 -1.37 2.17 12.57
N LEU A 68 -2.03 2.79 11.60
CA LEU A 68 -3.17 2.22 10.88
C LEU A 68 -3.04 2.49 9.39
N GLN A 69 -3.15 1.44 8.59
CA GLN A 69 -3.20 1.56 7.14
C GLN A 69 -4.14 0.48 6.58
N GLY A 70 -4.79 0.75 5.46
CA GLY A 70 -5.76 -0.19 4.93
C GLY A 70 -6.25 0.12 3.53
N TRP A 71 -7.03 -0.83 3.05
CA TRP A 71 -7.70 -0.79 1.77
C TRP A 71 -9.18 -1.07 1.94
N ILE A 72 -9.99 -0.36 1.17
CA ILE A 72 -11.44 -0.51 1.16
C ILE A 72 -11.86 -0.93 -0.26
N ALA A 73 -12.76 -1.90 -0.32
CA ALA A 73 -13.46 -2.32 -1.51
C ALA A 73 -14.94 -1.98 -1.36
N HIS A 74 -15.47 -1.22 -2.32
CA HIS A 74 -16.89 -0.92 -2.40
C HIS A 74 -17.60 -1.90 -3.33
N TYR A 75 -18.58 -2.61 -2.80
CA TYR A 75 -19.50 -3.47 -3.54
C TYR A 75 -20.84 -2.75 -3.69
N SER A 76 -21.64 -3.13 -4.69
CA SER A 76 -22.96 -2.53 -4.93
C SER A 76 -23.93 -2.63 -3.74
N LYS A 77 -23.67 -3.53 -2.78
CA LYS A 77 -24.52 -3.73 -1.59
C LYS A 77 -23.75 -3.80 -0.27
N GLN A 78 -22.41 -3.77 -0.29
CA GLN A 78 -21.55 -4.01 0.88
C GLN A 78 -20.26 -3.20 0.74
N THR A 79 -19.58 -2.90 1.84
CA THR A 79 -18.25 -2.29 1.83
C THR A 79 -17.37 -3.16 2.72
N VAL A 80 -16.23 -3.61 2.23
CA VAL A 80 -15.28 -4.45 2.99
C VAL A 80 -13.95 -3.73 3.06
N GLY A 81 -13.37 -3.67 4.26
CA GLY A 81 -12.04 -3.13 4.50
C GLY A 81 -11.04 -4.21 4.93
N ILE A 82 -9.78 -4.04 4.56
CA ILE A 82 -8.65 -4.77 5.14
C ILE A 82 -7.74 -3.73 5.77
N TRP A 83 -7.43 -3.92 7.05
CA TRP A 83 -6.63 -3.01 7.85
C TRP A 83 -5.43 -3.72 8.44
N MET A 84 -4.32 -3.01 8.49
CA MET A 84 -3.12 -3.38 9.23
C MET A 84 -2.93 -2.38 10.36
N ILE A 85 -2.88 -2.90 11.58
CA ILE A 85 -2.75 -2.12 12.80
C ILE A 85 -1.39 -2.45 13.42
N THR A 86 -0.57 -1.43 13.63
CA THR A 86 0.75 -1.53 14.24
C THR A 86 0.72 -0.82 15.61
N PRO A 87 0.57 -1.55 16.72
CA PRO A 87 0.41 -0.95 18.04
C PRO A 87 1.72 -0.45 18.66
N SER A 88 2.87 -0.87 18.13
CA SER A 88 4.20 -0.48 18.62
C SER A 88 5.19 -0.36 17.47
N ASN A 89 6.18 0.52 17.63
CA ASN A 89 7.28 0.72 16.68
C ASN A 89 8.59 0.07 17.13
N GLU A 90 8.58 -0.71 18.22
CA GLU A 90 9.79 -1.30 18.80
C GLU A 90 10.55 -2.24 17.85
N PHE A 91 9.84 -2.84 16.90
CA PHE A 91 10.42 -3.72 15.89
C PHE A 91 10.96 -2.95 14.66
N ARG A 92 10.76 -1.63 14.59
CA ARG A 92 11.18 -0.79 13.47
C ARG A 92 12.50 -0.10 13.77
N ASN A 93 13.37 -0.08 12.77
CA ASN A 93 14.67 0.59 12.84
C ASN A 93 14.56 2.07 12.39
N GLY A 94 15.59 2.85 12.69
CA GLY A 94 15.71 4.24 12.19
C GLY A 94 15.05 5.32 13.05
N GLY A 95 14.29 4.95 14.07
CA GLY A 95 13.65 5.89 14.99
C GLY A 95 12.29 6.42 14.51
N PRO A 96 11.65 7.32 15.29
CA PRO A 96 10.26 7.73 15.07
C PRO A 96 10.02 8.48 13.76
N VAL A 97 10.99 9.31 13.34
CA VAL A 97 10.93 10.11 12.11
C VAL A 97 11.42 9.37 10.86
N HIS A 98 11.82 8.11 11.00
CA HIS A 98 12.20 7.29 9.85
C HIS A 98 10.96 7.01 8.99
N GLN A 99 11.09 7.21 7.68
CA GLN A 99 10.02 6.96 6.74
C GLN A 99 10.10 5.55 6.18
N ASP A 100 9.01 4.80 6.30
CA ASP A 100 8.86 3.47 5.74
C ASP A 100 7.71 3.40 4.75
N LEU A 101 7.79 2.46 3.81
CA LEU A 101 6.74 2.22 2.81
C LEU A 101 5.53 1.56 3.46
N THR A 102 4.35 2.10 3.20
CA THR A 102 3.08 1.66 3.81
C THR A 102 2.21 0.87 2.84
N SER A 103 1.92 1.46 1.68
CA SER A 103 1.05 0.87 0.66
C SER A 103 1.57 1.18 -0.74
N HIS A 104 1.04 0.48 -1.73
CA HIS A 104 1.37 0.70 -3.14
C HIS A 104 0.18 0.36 -4.05
N VAL A 105 0.21 0.79 -5.32
CA VAL A 105 -0.80 0.42 -6.32
C VAL A 105 -1.00 -1.10 -6.37
N GLY A 106 -2.27 -1.49 -6.55
CA GLY A 106 -2.73 -2.89 -6.46
C GLY A 106 -2.66 -3.33 -5.00
N PRO A 107 -3.79 -3.61 -4.33
CA PRO A 107 -3.96 -3.56 -2.87
C PRO A 107 -2.84 -4.24 -2.07
N THR A 108 -1.77 -3.48 -1.86
CA THR A 108 -0.52 -3.95 -1.26
C THR A 108 -0.39 -3.23 0.06
N LEU A 109 -0.23 -4.01 1.13
CA LEU A 109 0.08 -3.54 2.47
C LEU A 109 1.50 -3.97 2.80
N LEU A 110 2.33 -3.01 3.19
CA LEU A 110 3.72 -3.23 3.59
C LEU A 110 3.89 -2.79 5.04
N ASN A 111 4.54 -3.64 5.84
CA ASN A 111 5.05 -3.27 7.15
C ASN A 111 6.49 -3.73 7.22
N VAL A 112 7.40 -2.79 6.99
CA VAL A 112 8.82 -3.10 6.85
C VAL A 112 9.47 -2.93 8.23
N SER A 113 9.94 -4.03 8.82
CA SER A 113 10.62 -4.01 10.12
C SER A 113 12.10 -3.60 10.02
N SER A 114 12.70 -3.77 8.85
CA SER A 114 14.07 -3.35 8.56
C SER A 114 14.16 -2.88 7.12
N SER A 115 13.90 -1.60 6.89
CA SER A 115 14.13 -0.98 5.59
C SER A 115 15.42 -0.17 5.68
N SER A 116 16.39 -0.47 4.83
CA SER A 116 17.51 0.43 4.59
C SER A 116 17.10 1.39 3.47
N LEU A 117 16.10 2.24 3.72
CA LEU A 117 15.57 3.17 2.70
C LEU A 117 16.64 4.19 2.18
N PHE A 118 17.83 4.22 2.78
CA PHE A 118 18.99 5.03 2.34
C PHE A 118 20.21 4.22 1.83
N ARG A 119 20.11 2.90 1.63
CA ARG A 119 21.15 2.13 0.93
C ARG A 119 20.52 1.46 -0.29
N ASN A 120 21.06 1.82 -1.45
CA ASN A 120 20.78 1.17 -2.73
C ASN A 120 20.62 -0.35 -2.60
N LEU A 121 19.69 -0.89 -3.40
CA LEU A 121 19.48 -2.31 -3.77
C LEU A 121 18.37 -3.09 -3.02
N LEU A 122 17.29 -3.34 -3.77
CA LEU A 122 16.46 -4.55 -3.83
C LEU A 122 16.33 -5.42 -2.54
N CYS A 123 15.23 -5.27 -1.81
CA CYS A 123 14.63 -6.38 -1.06
C CYS A 123 13.29 -6.73 -1.68
N ILE A 124 13.31 -7.70 -2.60
CA ILE A 124 12.13 -8.51 -2.93
C ILE A 124 12.11 -9.61 -1.87
N TRP A 125 11.13 -9.60 -0.96
CA TRP A 125 10.75 -10.85 -0.32
C TRP A 125 9.68 -11.49 -1.17
N ASN A 126 10.01 -12.68 -1.69
CA ASN A 126 9.16 -13.53 -2.49
C ASN A 126 7.80 -13.74 -1.82
N ASN A 127 6.75 -13.88 -2.64
CA ASN A 127 5.47 -14.47 -2.27
C ASN A 127 5.70 -15.67 -1.33
N ILE A 128 5.29 -15.54 -0.08
CA ILE A 128 5.14 -16.67 0.83
C ILE A 128 4.04 -16.31 1.83
N LEU A 129 2.87 -16.89 1.57
CA LEU A 129 1.84 -17.11 2.57
C LEU A 129 2.42 -18.18 3.50
N LEU A 130 2.96 -17.79 4.66
CA LEU A 130 3.26 -18.73 5.74
C LEU A 130 2.50 -18.28 6.98
N ILE A 131 1.37 -18.94 7.21
CA ILE A 131 0.82 -19.14 8.54
C ILE A 131 1.82 -20.06 9.24
N TYR A 132 2.70 -19.51 10.07
CA TYR A 132 3.46 -20.31 11.04
C TYR A 132 3.25 -19.76 12.45
N HIS A 133 3.00 -20.72 13.32
CA HIS A 133 2.47 -20.64 14.66
C HIS A 133 3.58 -20.21 15.62
N TYR A 134 3.71 -18.91 15.92
CA TYR A 134 3.98 -18.32 17.24
C TYR A 134 4.23 -16.80 17.07
N ILE A 135 3.75 -16.02 18.05
CA ILE A 135 4.06 -14.58 18.32
C ILE A 135 2.98 -13.57 17.85
N ILE A 136 2.13 -13.26 18.84
CA ILE A 136 1.51 -11.96 19.19
C ILE A 136 0.44 -11.39 18.23
N ASN A 137 -0.82 -11.63 18.61
CA ASN A 137 -1.98 -10.73 18.49
C ASN A 137 -2.15 -9.93 17.17
N LEU A 138 -2.11 -10.59 16.02
CA LEU A 138 -2.81 -10.08 14.83
C LEU A 138 -4.28 -10.49 14.88
N ARG A 139 -5.12 -9.63 15.47
CA ARG A 139 -6.56 -9.65 15.18
C ARG A 139 -6.77 -9.06 13.79
N VAL A 140 -6.94 -9.93 12.79
CA VAL A 140 -7.56 -9.54 11.52
C VAL A 140 -9.03 -9.25 11.84
N ILE A 141 -9.39 -7.97 11.93
CA ILE A 141 -10.77 -7.55 12.13
C ILE A 141 -11.41 -7.45 10.75
N LEU A 142 -12.26 -8.43 10.42
CA LEU A 142 -13.21 -8.36 9.31
C LEU A 142 -14.45 -7.62 9.82
N PHE A 143 -14.74 -6.44 9.27
CA PHE A 143 -16.06 -5.80 9.36
C PHE A 143 -16.76 -5.94 8.02
#